data_AF-A0A2E7JJK4-F1
#
_entry.id   AF-A0A2E7JJK4-F1
#
_cell.length_a   1.000
_cell.length_b   1.000
_cell.length_c   1.000
_cell.angle_alpha   90.00
_cell.angle_beta   90.00
_cell.angle_gamma   90.00
#
_symmetry.space_group_name_H-M   'P 1'
#
loop_
_entity.id
_entity.type
_entity.pdbx_description
1 polymer ?
#
loop_
_entity_poly.entity_id
_entity_poly.type
_entity_poly.pdbx_seq_one_letter_code
_entity_poly.pdbx_strand_id
1 'polypeptide(L)'
;MVRCAGTALYTGIATDVARRFGQHQEGKGAKYLRGKGPLQLVFAVEAGSRAQASRMEAKLKRLDRCDKEAIAQGRKSLADMGVI
;
A
#
# COMPACT_ATOMS: atom_id res chain seq x y z
N MET A 1 0.45 0.55 -1.88
CA MET A 1 1.02 1.20 -0.68
C MET A 1 1.06 2.69 -0.91
N VAL A 2 0.58 3.46 0.05
CA VAL A 2 0.50 4.92 0.00
C VAL A 2 1.40 5.51 1.09
N ARG A 3 2.26 6.45 0.72
CA ARG A 3 3.06 7.26 1.65
C ARG A 3 2.26 8.51 2.02
N CYS A 4 2.18 8.78 3.32
CA CYS A 4 1.61 10.02 3.84
C CYS A 4 2.69 11.10 3.94
N ALA A 5 2.32 12.36 4.20
CA ALA A 5 3.22 13.52 4.30
C ALA A 5 4.44 13.39 5.23
N GLY A 6 4.47 12.38 6.09
CA GLY A 6 5.63 12.03 6.91
C GLY A 6 6.24 10.72 6.46
N THR A 7 6.40 9.82 7.43
CA THR A 7 7.06 8.53 7.22
C THR A 7 6.13 7.32 7.39
N ALA A 8 4.83 7.60 7.51
CA ALA A 8 3.82 6.56 7.64
C ALA A 8 3.49 5.98 6.26
N LEU A 9 3.37 4.65 6.23
CA LEU A 9 2.94 3.89 5.06
C LEU A 9 1.58 3.27 5.34
N TYR A 10 0.65 3.42 4.41
CA TYR A 10 -0.64 2.78 4.41
C TYR A 10 -0.71 1.68 3.35
N THR A 11 -1.22 0.53 3.72
CA THR A 11 -1.41 -0.63 2.84
C THR A 11 -2.90 -0.93 2.70
N GLY A 12 -3.33 -1.18 1.47
CA GLY A 12 -4.71 -1.43 1.08
C GLY A 12 -4.76 -2.29 -0.18
N ILE A 13 -5.87 -2.99 -0.40
CA ILE A 13 -6.22 -3.60 -1.69
C ILE A 13 -7.29 -2.76 -2.40
N ALA A 14 -7.28 -2.78 -3.73
CA ALA A 14 -8.30 -2.16 -4.57
C ALA A 14 -8.43 -2.92 -5.88
N THR A 15 -9.63 -2.95 -6.45
CA THR A 15 -9.85 -3.42 -7.83
C THR A 15 -9.45 -2.38 -8.86
N ASP A 16 -9.56 -1.09 -8.49
CA ASP A 16 -9.11 0.05 -9.28
C ASP A 16 -8.28 0.95 -8.37
N VAL A 17 -6.96 0.84 -8.53
CA VAL A 17 -5.96 1.55 -7.71
C VAL A 17 -6.01 3.05 -7.95
N ALA A 18 -6.15 3.47 -9.21
CA ALA A 18 -6.13 4.88 -9.59
C ALA A 18 -7.34 5.62 -9.00
N ARG A 19 -8.55 5.08 -9.21
CA ARG A 19 -9.78 5.64 -8.64
C ARG A 19 -9.73 5.64 -7.12
N ARG A 20 -9.29 4.54 -6.50
CA ARG A 20 -9.22 4.45 -5.03
C ARG A 20 -8.22 5.45 -4.45
N PHE A 21 -7.08 5.63 -5.10
CA PHE A 21 -6.08 6.62 -4.71
C PHE A 21 -6.61 8.06 -4.83
N GLY A 22 -7.34 8.39 -5.90
CA GLY A 22 -8.03 9.67 -6.04
C GLY A 22 -8.98 9.95 -4.86
N GLN A 23 -9.81 8.98 -4.48
CA GLN A 23 -10.69 9.09 -3.32
C GLN A 23 -9.92 9.36 -2.01
N HIS A 24 -8.73 8.78 -1.86
CA HIS A 24 -7.88 9.03 -0.69
C HIS A 24 -7.35 10.47 -0.67
N GLN A 25 -6.94 11.02 -1.83
CA GLN A 25 -6.50 12.41 -1.95
C GLN A 25 -7.62 13.40 -1.59
N GLU A 26 -8.86 13.09 -1.98
CA GLU A 26 -10.05 13.89 -1.64
C GLU A 26 -10.53 13.71 -0.19
N GLY A 27 -9.89 12.85 0.61
CA GLY A 27 -10.31 12.55 1.98
C GLY A 27 -11.59 11.70 2.09
N LYS A 28 -12.09 11.15 0.98
CA LYS A 28 -13.28 10.28 0.89
C LYS A 28 -12.95 8.78 1.00
N GLY A 29 -11.67 8.43 1.10
CA GLY A 29 -11.20 7.06 1.23
C GLY A 29 -11.15 6.58 2.69
N ALA A 30 -10.07 5.86 3.04
CA ALA A 30 -9.86 5.35 4.39
C ALA A 30 -9.81 6.46 5.43
N LYS A 31 -10.51 6.27 6.55
CA LYS A 31 -10.53 7.21 7.71
C LYS A 31 -9.13 7.62 8.15
N TYR A 32 -8.17 6.69 8.13
CA TYR A 32 -6.78 6.95 8.51
C TYR A 32 -6.08 7.98 7.62
N LEU A 33 -6.38 8.01 6.32
CA LEU A 33 -5.70 8.86 5.34
C LEU A 33 -6.28 10.28 5.26
N ARG A 34 -7.43 10.55 5.89
CA ARG A 34 -8.05 11.87 5.91
C ARG A 34 -7.12 12.87 6.60
N GLY A 35 -6.75 13.95 5.90
CA GLY A 35 -5.85 14.98 6.43
C GLY A 35 -4.38 14.54 6.58
N LYS A 36 -3.98 13.39 6.03
CA LYS A 36 -2.58 12.91 6.01
C LYS A 36 -1.82 13.27 4.73
N GLY A 37 -2.42 14.13 3.91
CA GLY A 37 -1.84 14.61 2.66
C GLY A 37 -0.64 15.54 2.87
N PRO A 38 0.24 15.71 1.86
CA PRO A 38 0.18 15.07 0.54
C PRO A 38 0.35 13.55 0.59
N LEU A 39 -0.48 12.83 -0.17
CA LEU A 39 -0.37 11.37 -0.31
C LEU A 39 0.38 11.02 -1.58
N GLN A 40 1.17 9.97 -1.55
CA GLN A 40 1.91 9.46 -2.72
C GLN A 40 1.67 7.96 -2.87
N LEU A 41 1.31 7.52 -4.08
CA LEU A 41 1.26 6.10 -4.39
C LEU A 41 2.70 5.62 -4.67
N VAL A 42 3.28 4.87 -3.74
CA VAL A 42 4.71 4.46 -3.81
C VAL A 42 4.90 3.03 -4.25
N PHE A 43 3.86 2.20 -4.22
CA PHE A 43 3.93 0.81 -4.68
C PHE A 43 2.54 0.31 -5.03
N ALA A 44 2.40 -0.45 -6.12
CA ALA A 44 1.20 -1.19 -6.47
C ALA A 44 1.58 -2.46 -7.22
N VAL A 45 0.81 -3.52 -7.06
CA VAL A 45 1.01 -4.79 -7.75
C VAL A 45 -0.35 -5.44 -7.99
N GLU A 46 -0.47 -6.15 -9.10
CA GLU A 46 -1.65 -6.97 -9.38
C GLU A 46 -1.56 -8.30 -8.63
N ALA A 47 -2.68 -8.70 -8.03
CA ALA A 47 -2.76 -9.90 -7.20
C ALA A 47 -3.67 -10.98 -7.78
N GLY A 48 -4.23 -10.80 -8.99
CA GLY A 48 -5.09 -11.77 -9.69
C GLY A 48 -6.50 -11.95 -9.11
N SER A 49 -6.64 -12.14 -7.79
CA SER A 49 -7.92 -12.32 -7.12
C SER A 49 -8.02 -11.54 -5.81
N ARG A 50 -9.24 -11.27 -5.35
CA ARG A 50 -9.47 -10.64 -4.04
C ARG A 50 -8.88 -11.49 -2.90
N ALA A 51 -8.98 -12.82 -2.99
CA ALA A 51 -8.45 -13.72 -1.97
C ALA A 51 -6.91 -13.62 -1.86
N GLN A 52 -6.23 -13.64 -3.00
CA GLN A 52 -4.78 -13.47 -3.06
C GLN A 52 -4.35 -12.08 -2.62
N ALA A 53 -5.04 -11.02 -3.06
CA ALA A 53 -4.78 -9.65 -2.63
C ALA A 53 -4.87 -9.51 -1.10
N SER A 54 -5.92 -10.05 -0.47
CA SER A 54 -6.08 -10.02 0.99
C SER A 54 -4.97 -10.78 1.72
N ARG A 55 -4.51 -11.93 1.20
CA ARG A 55 -3.39 -12.69 1.78
C ARG A 55 -2.08 -11.90 1.69
N MET A 56 -1.79 -11.33 0.51
CA MET A 56 -0.62 -10.49 0.29
C MET A 56 -0.64 -9.28 1.22
N GLU A 57 -1.78 -8.59 1.33
CA GLU A 57 -1.95 -7.45 2.24
C GLU A 57 -1.72 -7.85 3.70
N ALA A 58 -2.23 -9.00 4.14
CA ALA A 58 -2.03 -9.48 5.51
C ALA A 58 -0.54 -9.76 5.81
N LYS A 59 0.18 -10.40 4.88
CA LYS A 59 1.63 -10.60 5.00
C LYS A 59 2.39 -9.28 4.99
N LEU A 60 2.08 -8.41 4.04
CA LEU A 60 2.69 -7.08 3.92
C LEU A 60 2.48 -6.24 5.18
N LYS A 61 1.30 -6.32 5.82
CA LYS A 61 1.01 -5.63 7.08
C LYS A 61 1.92 -6.08 8.22
N ARG A 62 2.30 -7.37 8.27
CA ARG A 62 3.19 -7.95 9.29
C ARG A 62 4.66 -7.61 9.10
N LEU A 63 5.08 -7.24 7.89
CA LEU A 63 6.45 -6.78 7.66
C LEU A 63 6.75 -5.55 8.52
N ASP A 64 8.00 -5.38 8.91
CA ASP A 64 8.42 -4.18 9.60
C ASP A 64 8.40 -2.97 8.65
N ARG A 65 8.70 -1.80 9.20
CA ARG A 65 8.72 -0.57 8.42
C ARG A 65 9.88 -0.52 7.43
N CYS A 66 11.06 -1.02 7.80
CA CYS A 66 12.25 -1.00 6.96
C CYS A 66 12.05 -1.83 5.69
N ASP A 67 11.42 -2.99 5.83
CA ASP A 67 11.08 -3.86 4.71
C ASP A 67 10.04 -3.24 3.77
N LYS A 68 8.99 -2.63 4.33
CA LYS A 68 7.99 -1.89 3.54
C LYS A 68 8.62 -0.73 2.76
N GLU A 69 9.55 -0.02 3.37
CA GLU A 69 10.31 1.05 2.72
C GLU A 69 11.21 0.50 1.60
N ALA A 70 11.90 -0.62 1.84
CA ALA A 70 12.72 -1.27 0.84
C ALA A 70 11.90 -1.73 -0.38
N ILE A 71 10.69 -2.27 -0.15
CA ILE A 71 9.74 -2.60 -1.23
C ILE A 71 9.30 -1.34 -1.97
N ALA A 72 8.93 -0.28 -1.25
CA ALA A 72 8.48 0.98 -1.85
C ALA A 72 9.57 1.67 -2.70
N GLN A 73 10.84 1.38 -2.43
CA GLN A 73 11.99 1.91 -3.16
C GLN A 73 12.51 0.94 -4.22
N GLY A 74 11.85 -0.21 -4.43
CA GLY A 74 12.27 -1.23 -5.39
C GLY A 74 13.54 -1.99 -5.00
N ARG A 75 14.03 -1.88 -3.76
CA ARG A 75 15.23 -2.56 -3.27
C ARG A 75 14.99 -4.03 -2.89
N LYS A 76 13.74 -4.38 -2.54
CA LYS A 76 13.31 -5.74 -2.23
C LYS A 76 12.01 -6.05 -2.98
N SER A 77 11.87 -7.28 -3.46
CA SER A 77 10.64 -7.74 -4.09
C SER A 77 9.68 -8.36 -3.07
N LEU A 78 8.42 -8.55 -3.48
CA LEU A 78 7.44 -9.28 -2.68
C LEU A 78 7.80 -10.76 -2.52
N ALA A 79 8.50 -11.35 -3.49
CA ALA A 79 8.96 -12.73 -3.43
C ALA A 79 10.09 -12.89 -2.40
N ASP A 80 11.06 -11.98 -2.39
CA ASP A 80 12.17 -11.98 -1.41
C ASP A 80 11.65 -11.89 0.04
N MET A 81 10.52 -11.22 0.23
CA MET A 81 9.87 -11.04 1.53
C MET A 81 8.83 -12.12 1.84
N GLY A 82 8.69 -13.17 1.01
CA GLY A 82 7.73 -14.26 1.19
C GLY A 82 6.26 -13.82 1.13
N VAL A 83 5.97 -12.67 0.53
CA VAL A 83 4.62 -12.11 0.41
C VAL A 83 3.83 -12.85 -0.67
N ILE A 84 4.46 -13.12 -1.81
CA ILE A 84 3.92 -13.95 -2.90
C ILE A 84 4.68 -15.27 -3.01
#